data_AF-A0A0P1AYF6-F1
#
_entry.id   AF-A0A0P1AYF6-F1
#
_cell.length_a   1.000
_cell.length_b   1.000
_cell.length_c   1.000
_cell.angle_alpha   90.00
_cell.angle_beta   90.00
_cell.angle_gamma   90.00
#
_symmetry.space_group_name_H-M   'P 1'
#
loop_
_entity.id
_entity.type
_entity.pdbx_description
1 polymer ?
#
loop_
_entity_poly.entity_id
_entity_poly.type
_entity_poly.pdbx_seq_one_letter_code
_entity_poly.pdbx_strand_id
1 'polypeptide(L)'
;MEYRKSVRSALRPRTLFASAYPVLMVVSLVHKSHSISLIQLDVLTVLGCAIVTQLLWNLNTIYSNFQRTLQPKNSGTTDAKIVLNLLSLTQVRRWSYLFLSFQLMLIGLTHIICAKESKVTGCIIALVILAFICCRRGDMPLPIVGLREAVIAWAAGPVSMLSTSYYLVTEVPWSVVLYAYIVMHFTWAFLLLKSATDAPFARRMGQPDTSLALRLGFKLTFQGFLLTMVLFYGIISVTGLAFGHLGNFFLLATIVKLKDISEDFRLERLHHLPDQLAKLAVVLGAGLIISILTGLA
;
A
#
# COMPACT_ATOMS: atom_id res chain seq x y z
N MET A 1 -14.98 25.85 6.70
CA MET A 1 -14.87 24.50 7.29
C MET A 1 -14.97 23.36 6.27
N GLU A 2 -15.66 23.54 5.15
CA GLU A 2 -15.83 22.48 4.13
C GLU A 2 -14.54 22.12 3.39
N TYR A 3 -13.68 23.10 3.06
CA TYR A 3 -12.37 22.84 2.43
C TYR A 3 -11.49 21.90 3.27
N ARG A 4 -11.41 22.10 4.60
CA ARG A 4 -10.63 21.23 5.50
C ARG A 4 -11.20 19.80 5.55
N LYS A 5 -12.53 19.66 5.58
CA LYS A 5 -13.20 18.35 5.53
C LYS A 5 -12.98 17.67 4.18
N SER A 6 -12.92 18.46 3.11
CA SER A 6 -12.67 18.04 1.75
C SER A 6 -11.24 17.50 1.58
N VAL A 7 -10.23 18.29 1.95
CA VAL A 7 -8.82 17.88 1.93
C VAL A 7 -8.59 16.64 2.79
N ARG A 8 -9.16 16.57 4.01
CA ARG A 8 -9.04 15.38 4.86
C ARG A 8 -9.68 14.14 4.22
N SER A 9 -10.82 14.31 3.57
CA SER A 9 -11.46 13.23 2.82
C SER A 9 -10.62 12.81 1.62
N ALA A 10 -9.92 13.77 1.00
CA ALA A 10 -9.10 13.51 -0.16
C ALA A 10 -7.81 12.75 0.17
N LEU A 11 -7.17 13.13 1.27
CA LEU A 11 -5.93 12.53 1.74
C LEU A 11 -6.12 11.12 2.34
N ARG A 12 -7.37 10.73 2.66
CA ARG A 12 -7.74 9.42 3.23
C ARG A 12 -6.74 8.93 4.30
N PRO A 13 -6.62 9.63 5.44
CA PRO A 13 -5.59 9.34 6.44
C PRO A 13 -5.66 7.91 7.00
N ARG A 14 -6.83 7.27 6.92
CA ARG A 14 -7.02 5.88 7.31
C ARG A 14 -6.20 4.90 6.47
N THR A 15 -5.69 5.25 5.29
CA THR A 15 -4.90 4.32 4.45
C THR A 15 -3.39 4.52 4.60
N LEU A 16 -2.94 5.43 5.46
CA LEU A 16 -1.51 5.73 5.65
C LEU A 16 -0.73 4.54 6.22
N PHE A 17 -1.40 3.63 6.92
CA PHE A 17 -0.79 2.42 7.42
C PHE A 17 -0.23 1.53 6.30
N ALA A 18 -0.81 1.60 5.09
CA ALA A 18 -0.38 0.79 3.96
C ALA A 18 1.04 1.12 3.48
N SER A 19 1.48 2.37 3.62
CA SER A 19 2.86 2.76 3.31
C SER A 19 3.77 2.83 4.55
N ALA A 20 3.20 3.07 5.73
CA ALA A 20 3.96 3.12 6.97
C ALA A 20 4.45 1.73 7.44
N TYR A 21 3.61 0.68 7.35
CA TYR A 21 3.98 -0.64 7.85
C TYR A 21 5.16 -1.29 7.12
N PRO A 22 5.27 -1.25 5.78
CA PRO A 22 6.44 -1.80 5.09
C PRO A 22 7.75 -1.15 5.58
N VAL A 23 7.76 0.19 5.74
CA VAL A 23 8.93 0.91 6.28
C VAL A 23 9.23 0.48 7.71
N LEU A 24 8.23 0.43 8.59
CA LEU A 24 8.42 0.03 9.99
C LEU A 24 8.89 -1.43 10.12
N MET A 25 8.44 -2.34 9.25
CA MET A 25 8.94 -3.71 9.20
C MET A 25 10.43 -3.74 8.84
N VAL A 26 10.86 -2.99 7.82
CA VAL A 26 12.30 -2.90 7.48
C VAL A 26 13.10 -2.34 8.63
N VAL A 27 12.65 -1.24 9.23
CA VAL A 27 13.35 -0.64 10.37
C VAL A 27 13.44 -1.64 11.53
N SER A 28 12.41 -2.44 11.78
CA SER A 28 12.45 -3.48 12.82
C SER A 28 13.45 -4.60 12.51
N LEU A 29 13.52 -5.05 11.26
CA LEU A 29 14.48 -6.07 10.80
C LEU A 29 15.93 -5.56 10.88
N VAL A 30 16.11 -4.29 10.52
CA VAL A 30 17.42 -3.63 10.47
C VAL A 30 17.88 -3.17 11.85
N HIS A 31 16.95 -2.74 12.72
CA HIS A 31 17.23 -2.34 14.11
C HIS A 31 18.04 -3.42 14.82
N LYS A 32 17.70 -4.67 14.56
CA LYS A 32 18.35 -5.79 15.22
C LYS A 32 19.70 -6.19 14.62
N SER A 33 19.85 -6.08 13.30
CA SER A 33 21.08 -6.49 12.61
C SER A 33 22.17 -5.39 12.62
N HIS A 34 21.76 -4.12 12.61
CA HIS A 34 22.66 -2.97 12.46
C HIS A 34 22.47 -1.90 13.55
N SER A 35 21.73 -2.21 14.63
CA SER A 35 21.51 -1.31 15.78
C SER A 35 20.89 0.06 15.43
N ILE A 36 20.16 0.16 14.31
CA ILE A 36 19.50 1.39 13.86
C ILE A 36 18.32 1.72 14.76
N SER A 37 18.33 2.85 15.46
CA SER A 37 17.21 3.24 16.33
C SER A 37 16.03 3.78 15.52
N LEU A 38 14.81 3.51 15.99
CA LEU A 38 13.56 4.00 15.39
C LEU A 38 13.45 5.53 15.36
N ILE A 39 14.25 6.23 16.17
CA ILE A 39 14.19 7.69 16.38
C ILE A 39 15.23 8.42 15.50
N GLN A 40 16.10 7.68 14.79
CA GLN A 40 17.08 8.30 13.90
C GLN A 40 16.42 9.15 12.82
N LEU A 41 17.07 10.26 12.49
CA LEU A 41 16.58 11.24 11.51
C LEU A 41 16.39 10.63 10.12
N ASP A 42 17.22 9.65 9.75
CA ASP A 42 17.09 8.88 8.52
C ASP A 42 15.80 8.06 8.48
N VAL A 43 15.46 7.37 9.57
CA VAL A 43 14.24 6.56 9.71
C VAL A 43 13.00 7.44 9.61
N LEU A 44 13.00 8.57 10.33
CA LEU A 44 11.90 9.53 10.30
C LEU A 44 11.70 10.11 8.90
N THR A 45 12.80 10.32 8.16
CA THR A 45 12.75 10.83 6.80
C THR A 45 12.15 9.81 5.84
N VAL A 46 12.60 8.55 5.87
CA VAL A 46 12.03 7.52 4.99
C VAL A 46 10.55 7.30 5.29
N LEU A 47 10.19 7.26 6.57
CA LEU A 47 8.78 7.15 6.99
C LEU A 47 7.96 8.35 6.50
N GLY A 48 8.49 9.57 6.66
CA GLY A 48 7.89 10.79 6.12
C GLY A 48 7.69 10.73 4.61
N CYS A 49 8.71 10.31 3.86
CA CYS A 49 8.64 10.12 2.41
C CYS A 49 7.56 9.10 2.03
N ALA A 50 7.48 7.96 2.71
CA ALA A 50 6.47 6.93 2.46
C ALA A 50 5.04 7.40 2.73
N ILE A 51 4.84 8.17 3.81
CA ILE A 51 3.54 8.78 4.13
C ILE A 51 3.16 9.80 3.04
N VAL A 52 4.10 10.66 2.63
CA VAL A 52 3.85 11.68 1.59
C VAL A 52 3.57 11.04 0.23
N THR A 53 4.24 9.93 -0.12
CA THR A 53 3.95 9.17 -1.35
C THR A 53 2.54 8.60 -1.32
N GLN A 54 2.08 8.08 -0.17
CA GLN A 54 0.71 7.59 -0.02
C GLN A 54 -0.33 8.72 -0.10
N LEU A 55 -0.03 9.89 0.48
CA LEU A 55 -0.89 11.07 0.35
C LEU A 55 -0.99 11.53 -1.11
N LEU A 56 0.13 11.53 -1.84
CA LEU A 56 0.20 11.84 -3.26
C LEU A 56 -0.63 10.84 -4.09
N TRP A 57 -0.50 9.55 -3.83
CA TRP A 57 -1.30 8.50 -4.48
C TRP A 57 -2.80 8.69 -4.24
N ASN A 58 -3.19 8.92 -2.99
CA ASN A 58 -4.59 9.13 -2.61
C ASN A 58 -5.19 10.37 -3.32
N LEU A 59 -4.42 11.46 -3.37
CA LEU A 59 -4.83 12.70 -4.03
C LEU A 59 -5.01 12.50 -5.54
N ASN A 60 -4.04 11.85 -6.22
CA ASN A 60 -4.13 11.61 -7.66
C ASN A 60 -5.20 10.56 -8.02
N THR A 61 -5.50 9.62 -7.12
CA THR A 61 -6.62 8.67 -7.31
C THR A 61 -7.96 9.40 -7.35
N ILE A 62 -8.12 10.49 -6.59
CA ILE A 62 -9.35 11.29 -6.60
C ILE A 62 -9.46 12.13 -7.86
N TYR A 63 -8.32 12.65 -8.32
CA TYR A 63 -8.21 13.33 -9.61
C TYR A 63 -8.67 12.43 -10.76
N SER A 64 -8.22 11.18 -10.78
CA SER A 64 -8.53 10.25 -11.86
C SER A 64 -9.98 9.73 -11.78
N ASN A 65 -10.52 9.59 -10.56
CA ASN A 65 -11.91 9.19 -10.30
C ASN A 65 -12.93 10.35 -10.25
N PHE A 66 -12.62 11.54 -10.80
CA PHE A 66 -13.53 12.69 -10.72
C PHE A 66 -14.93 12.38 -11.28
N GLN A 67 -15.02 11.50 -12.29
CA GLN A 67 -16.29 11.01 -12.86
C GLN A 67 -17.08 10.10 -11.90
N ARG A 68 -16.42 9.39 -10.98
CA ARG A 68 -17.05 8.50 -9.98
C ARG A 68 -17.77 9.27 -8.87
N THR A 69 -17.34 10.50 -8.59
CA THR A 69 -17.94 11.40 -7.58
C THR A 69 -19.23 12.09 -8.00
N LEU A 70 -19.66 11.93 -9.26
CA LEU A 70 -20.86 12.58 -9.82
C LEU A 70 -22.13 11.71 -9.73
N GLN A 71 -22.09 10.51 -9.13
CA GLN A 71 -23.26 9.64 -9.06
C GLN A 71 -24.20 9.97 -7.90
N PRO A 72 -25.54 9.91 -8.11
CA PRO A 72 -26.54 10.11 -7.07
C PRO A 72 -26.40 9.06 -5.95
N LYS A 73 -26.76 9.46 -4.73
CA LYS A 73 -26.66 8.65 -3.51
C LYS A 73 -27.54 7.41 -3.63
N ASN A 74 -26.96 6.21 -3.51
CA ASN A 74 -27.75 5.00 -3.28
C ASN A 74 -28.40 5.07 -1.91
N SER A 75 -29.72 4.90 -1.85
CA SER A 75 -30.51 4.82 -0.62
C SER A 75 -30.16 3.53 0.14
N GLY A 76 -29.15 3.59 1.00
CA GLY A 76 -28.77 2.46 1.85
C GLY A 76 -27.32 2.49 2.35
N THR A 77 -26.45 3.30 1.73
CA THR A 77 -25.07 3.46 2.19
C THR A 77 -24.93 4.70 3.08
N THR A 78 -24.42 4.51 4.30
CA THR A 78 -24.00 5.58 5.22
C THR A 78 -22.75 6.33 4.75
N ASP A 79 -22.16 5.91 3.62
CA ASP A 79 -21.10 6.64 2.94
C ASP A 79 -21.66 7.88 2.26
N ALA A 80 -21.85 8.90 3.09
CA ALA A 80 -21.82 10.27 2.65
C ALA A 80 -20.53 10.47 1.84
N LYS A 81 -20.65 10.67 0.53
CA LYS A 81 -20.39 11.98 -0.07
C LYS A 81 -20.34 11.92 -1.60
N ILE A 82 -21.43 12.40 -2.19
CA ILE A 82 -21.29 13.33 -3.31
C ILE A 82 -20.65 14.59 -2.71
N VAL A 83 -19.33 14.78 -2.87
CA VAL A 83 -18.77 16.13 -2.77
C VAL A 83 -18.45 16.57 -4.19
N LEU A 84 -19.48 17.08 -4.87
CA LEU A 84 -19.25 18.12 -5.84
C LEU A 84 -18.40 19.20 -5.15
N ASN A 85 -17.26 19.54 -5.75
CA ASN A 85 -16.30 20.54 -5.26
C ASN A 85 -15.27 20.06 -4.20
N LEU A 86 -14.65 18.87 -4.38
CA LEU A 86 -13.63 18.40 -3.43
C LEU A 86 -12.32 19.19 -3.52
N LEU A 87 -11.71 19.31 -4.71
CA LEU A 87 -10.59 20.21 -5.02
C LEU A 87 -10.58 20.47 -6.54
N SER A 88 -10.14 21.65 -6.97
CA SER A 88 -9.96 21.93 -8.40
C SER A 88 -8.74 21.18 -8.98
N LEU A 89 -8.74 20.97 -10.30
CA LEU A 89 -7.62 20.37 -11.04
C LEU A 89 -6.28 21.07 -10.74
N THR A 90 -6.33 22.40 -10.67
CA THR A 90 -5.18 23.25 -10.38
C THR A 90 -4.71 23.11 -8.93
N GLN A 91 -5.62 22.95 -7.98
CA GLN A 91 -5.28 22.69 -6.59
C GLN A 91 -4.63 21.32 -6.39
N VAL A 92 -5.19 20.25 -6.98
CA VAL A 92 -4.58 18.92 -6.92
C VAL A 92 -3.17 18.94 -7.50
N ARG A 93 -2.97 19.58 -8.66
CA ARG A 93 -1.65 19.73 -9.27
C ARG A 93 -0.66 20.46 -8.35
N ARG A 94 -1.08 21.56 -7.73
CA ARG A 94 -0.24 22.33 -6.79
C ARG A 94 0.15 21.48 -5.56
N TRP A 95 -0.81 20.79 -4.96
CA TRP A 95 -0.54 19.89 -3.83
C TRP A 95 0.41 18.74 -4.21
N SER A 96 0.26 18.15 -5.39
CA SER A 96 1.18 17.10 -5.86
C SER A 96 2.61 17.62 -6.01
N TYR A 97 2.81 18.82 -6.56
CA TYR A 97 4.14 19.43 -6.63
C TYR A 97 4.69 19.80 -5.24
N LEU A 98 3.85 20.31 -4.34
CA LEU A 98 4.26 20.58 -2.96
C LEU A 98 4.74 19.31 -2.24
N PHE A 99 4.04 18.19 -2.42
CA PHE A 99 4.47 16.91 -1.85
C PHE A 99 5.79 16.43 -2.42
N LEU A 100 6.01 16.56 -3.73
CA LEU A 100 7.29 16.23 -4.35
C LEU A 100 8.42 17.12 -3.81
N SER A 101 8.22 18.43 -3.78
CA SER A 101 9.22 19.38 -3.26
C SER A 101 9.54 19.11 -1.80
N PHE A 102 8.54 18.76 -0.99
CA PHE A 102 8.74 18.39 0.41
C PHE A 102 9.54 17.10 0.57
N GLN A 103 9.29 16.07 -0.25
CA GLN A 103 10.10 14.84 -0.24
C GLN A 103 11.56 15.10 -0.63
N LEU A 104 11.79 15.89 -1.68
CA LEU A 104 13.14 16.23 -2.12
C LEU A 104 13.88 17.07 -1.07
N MET A 105 13.18 17.99 -0.39
CA MET A 105 13.74 18.77 0.70
C MET A 105 14.13 17.89 1.89
N LEU A 106 13.27 16.94 2.31
CA LEU A 106 13.58 16.00 3.38
C LEU A 106 14.83 15.18 3.05
N ILE A 107 14.87 14.58 1.86
CA ILE A 107 16.02 13.78 1.40
C ILE A 107 17.29 14.63 1.32
N GLY A 108 17.21 15.85 0.76
CA GLY A 108 18.35 16.77 0.69
C GLY A 108 18.88 17.18 2.06
N LEU A 109 17.99 17.45 3.01
CA LEU A 109 18.36 17.81 4.38
C LEU A 109 19.07 16.64 5.08
N THR A 110 18.55 15.42 4.95
CA THR A 110 19.20 14.23 5.51
C THR A 110 20.55 13.93 4.89
N HIS A 111 20.70 14.16 3.58
CA HIS A 111 21.97 13.97 2.91
C HIS A 111 23.07 14.85 3.52
N ILE A 112 22.74 16.11 3.81
CA ILE A 112 23.68 17.06 4.42
C ILE A 112 23.95 16.72 5.89
N ILE A 113 22.91 16.47 6.70
CA ILE A 113 23.03 16.25 8.14
C ILE A 113 23.71 14.91 8.45
N CYS A 114 23.31 13.86 7.75
CA CYS A 114 23.79 12.50 8.00
C CYS A 114 24.95 12.09 7.08
N ALA A 115 25.50 13.03 6.29
CA ALA A 115 26.61 12.83 5.37
C ALA A 115 26.47 11.55 4.51
N LYS A 116 25.27 11.33 3.96
CA LYS A 116 24.95 10.12 3.19
C LYS A 116 25.74 10.08 1.88
N GLU A 117 26.04 8.87 1.41
CA GLU A 117 26.64 8.69 0.10
C GLU A 117 25.76 9.25 -1.02
N SER A 118 26.39 9.99 -1.95
CA SER A 118 25.70 10.62 -3.08
C SER A 118 24.99 9.60 -3.98
N LYS A 119 25.55 8.39 -4.12
CA LYS A 119 24.95 7.28 -4.88
C LYS A 119 23.60 6.86 -4.29
N VAL A 120 23.55 6.66 -2.98
CA VAL A 120 22.34 6.23 -2.26
C VAL A 120 21.25 7.30 -2.36
N THR A 121 21.62 8.55 -2.09
CA THR A 121 20.70 9.69 -2.20
C THR A 121 20.17 9.85 -3.63
N GLY A 122 21.04 9.72 -4.64
CA GLY A 122 20.65 9.80 -6.06
C GLY A 122 19.64 8.72 -6.46
N CYS A 123 19.86 7.47 -6.03
CA CYS A 123 18.92 6.37 -6.28
C CYS A 123 17.53 6.63 -5.66
N ILE A 124 17.47 7.11 -4.42
CA ILE A 124 16.18 7.42 -3.76
C ILE A 124 15.47 8.60 -4.45
N ILE A 125 16.20 9.64 -4.85
CA ILE A 125 15.62 10.76 -5.62
C ILE A 125 15.01 10.25 -6.93
N ALA A 126 15.71 9.38 -7.65
CA ALA A 126 15.20 8.78 -8.88
C ALA A 126 13.91 7.97 -8.63
N LEU A 127 13.86 7.18 -7.55
CA LEU A 127 12.66 6.43 -7.16
C LEU A 127 11.49 7.34 -6.77
N VAL A 128 11.74 8.44 -6.06
CA VAL A 128 10.71 9.42 -5.69
C VAL A 128 10.13 10.11 -6.93
N ILE A 129 10.99 10.50 -7.88
CA ILE A 129 10.56 11.10 -9.16
C ILE A 129 9.75 10.09 -9.97
N LEU A 130 10.21 8.83 -10.04
CA LEU A 130 9.48 7.76 -10.73
C LEU A 130 8.11 7.52 -10.10
N ALA A 131 8.05 7.43 -8.77
CA ALA A 131 6.79 7.29 -8.03
C ALA A 131 5.85 8.46 -8.32
N PHE A 132 6.35 9.70 -8.36
CA PHE A 132 5.56 10.87 -8.71
C PHE A 132 4.98 10.78 -10.14
N ILE A 133 5.81 10.38 -11.11
CA ILE A 133 5.37 10.19 -12.50
C ILE A 133 4.29 9.10 -12.59
N CYS A 134 4.49 7.96 -11.92
CA CYS A 134 3.52 6.88 -11.87
C CYS A 134 2.20 7.32 -11.23
N CYS A 135 2.26 8.00 -10.09
CA CYS A 135 1.07 8.54 -9.42
C CYS A 135 0.32 9.54 -10.30
N ARG A 136 1.03 10.35 -11.10
CA ARG A 136 0.41 11.34 -12.00
C ARG A 136 -0.13 10.76 -13.29
N ARG A 137 0.50 9.72 -13.84
CA ARG A 137 -0.03 8.99 -15.02
C ARG A 137 -1.34 8.27 -14.70
N GLY A 138 -1.61 8.00 -13.42
CA GLY A 138 -2.94 7.68 -12.92
C GLY A 138 -3.57 6.47 -13.62
N ASP A 139 -4.69 6.71 -14.29
CA ASP A 139 -5.58 5.71 -14.92
C ASP A 139 -5.29 5.48 -16.42
N MET A 140 -4.09 5.82 -16.93
CA MET A 140 -3.75 5.40 -18.29
C MET A 140 -3.83 3.87 -18.36
N PRO A 141 -4.70 3.30 -19.22
CA PRO A 141 -4.84 1.86 -19.32
C PRO A 141 -3.51 1.31 -19.79
N LEU A 142 -2.85 0.58 -18.91
CA LEU A 142 -1.67 -0.17 -19.30
C LEU A 142 -2.13 -1.26 -20.28
N PRO A 143 -1.33 -1.56 -21.32
CA PRO A 143 -1.75 -2.46 -22.40
C PRO A 143 -2.02 -3.89 -21.92
N ILE A 144 -1.51 -4.26 -20.74
CA ILE A 144 -1.58 -5.61 -20.17
C ILE A 144 -2.56 -5.62 -18.98
N VAL A 145 -3.49 -6.58 -19.01
CA VAL A 145 -4.45 -6.85 -17.93
C VAL A 145 -3.73 -7.16 -16.64
N GLY A 146 -4.05 -6.44 -15.56
CA GLY A 146 -3.46 -6.70 -14.24
C GLY A 146 -2.07 -6.13 -14.04
N LEU A 147 -1.47 -5.51 -15.06
CA LEU A 147 -0.16 -4.89 -14.92
C LEU A 147 -0.19 -3.72 -13.93
N ARG A 148 -1.31 -3.00 -13.85
CA ARG A 148 -1.50 -1.94 -12.87
C ARG A 148 -1.45 -2.50 -11.45
N GLU A 149 -2.23 -3.54 -11.17
CA GLU A 149 -2.26 -4.20 -9.88
C GLU A 149 -0.90 -4.78 -9.52
N ALA A 150 -0.20 -5.37 -10.50
CA ALA A 150 1.17 -5.83 -10.35
C ALA A 150 2.12 -4.69 -9.95
N VAL A 151 2.11 -3.57 -10.68
CA VAL A 151 2.97 -2.41 -10.39
C VAL A 151 2.70 -1.88 -8.99
N ILE A 152 1.44 -1.79 -8.56
CA ILE A 152 1.09 -1.33 -7.20
C ILE A 152 1.59 -2.33 -6.15
N ALA A 153 1.41 -3.63 -6.35
CA ALA A 153 1.86 -4.66 -5.40
C ALA A 153 3.39 -4.70 -5.27
N TRP A 154 4.11 -4.61 -6.39
CA TRP A 154 5.57 -4.51 -6.42
C TRP A 154 6.08 -3.22 -5.79
N ALA A 155 5.40 -2.10 -6.05
CA ALA A 155 5.73 -0.81 -5.44
C ALA A 155 5.55 -0.85 -3.91
N ALA A 156 4.43 -1.42 -3.44
CA ALA A 156 4.09 -1.49 -2.02
C ALA A 156 4.99 -2.44 -1.21
N GLY A 157 5.40 -3.57 -1.79
CA GLY A 157 6.29 -4.55 -1.14
C GLY A 157 7.76 -4.35 -1.52
N PRO A 158 8.29 -5.06 -2.53
CA PRO A 158 9.69 -5.04 -2.94
C PRO A 158 10.30 -3.65 -3.07
N VAL A 159 9.72 -2.76 -3.87
CA VAL A 159 10.35 -1.46 -4.10
C VAL A 159 10.44 -0.65 -2.81
N SER A 160 9.35 -0.58 -2.03
CA SER A 160 9.34 0.18 -0.78
C SER A 160 10.33 -0.38 0.25
N MET A 161 10.34 -1.71 0.44
CA MET A 161 11.13 -2.34 1.50
C MET A 161 12.61 -2.42 1.15
N LEU A 162 12.94 -2.80 -0.08
CA LEU A 162 14.33 -2.90 -0.55
C LEU A 162 14.99 -1.51 -0.62
N SER A 163 14.27 -0.50 -1.12
CA SER A 163 14.79 0.87 -1.14
C SER A 163 14.98 1.46 0.26
N THR A 164 14.07 1.14 1.19
CA THR A 164 14.22 1.53 2.61
C THR A 164 15.46 0.88 3.22
N SER A 165 15.67 -0.42 3.00
CA SER A 165 16.85 -1.13 3.53
C SER A 165 18.14 -0.56 2.96
N TYR A 166 18.20 -0.39 1.64
CA TYR A 166 19.36 0.16 0.96
C TYR A 166 19.66 1.61 1.39
N TYR A 167 18.65 2.43 1.66
CA TYR A 167 18.87 3.78 2.18
C TYR A 167 19.41 3.81 3.61
N LEU A 168 18.93 2.91 4.46
CA LEU A 168 19.31 2.87 5.87
C LEU A 168 20.70 2.25 6.08
N VAL A 169 21.00 1.17 5.37
CA VAL A 169 22.15 0.29 5.67
C VAL A 169 23.06 0.06 4.46
N THR A 170 22.69 0.52 3.26
CA THR A 170 23.36 0.21 1.98
C THR A 170 23.42 -1.28 1.61
N GLU A 171 22.73 -2.12 2.39
CA GLU A 171 22.58 -3.55 2.17
C GLU A 171 21.11 -3.98 2.15
N VAL A 172 20.87 -5.16 1.59
CA VAL A 172 19.55 -5.78 1.51
C VAL A 172 19.61 -7.17 2.14
N PRO A 173 19.33 -7.28 3.46
CA PRO A 173 19.28 -8.57 4.13
C PRO A 173 18.20 -9.48 3.52
N TRP A 174 18.47 -10.79 3.47
CA TRP A 174 17.50 -11.79 2.97
C TRP A 174 16.17 -11.77 3.72
N SER A 175 16.18 -11.43 5.01
CA SER A 175 14.96 -11.22 5.79
C SER A 175 14.09 -10.12 5.19
N VAL A 176 14.66 -8.98 4.79
CA VAL A 176 13.93 -7.90 4.12
C VAL A 176 13.31 -8.37 2.81
N VAL A 177 14.04 -9.16 2.02
CA VAL A 177 13.54 -9.72 0.74
C VAL A 177 12.30 -10.59 0.98
N LEU A 178 12.36 -11.50 1.95
CA LEU A 178 11.24 -12.41 2.26
C LEU A 178 10.01 -11.65 2.75
N TYR A 179 10.19 -10.69 3.67
CA TYR A 179 9.09 -9.84 4.15
C TYR A 179 8.53 -8.92 3.05
N ALA A 180 9.34 -8.50 2.09
CA ALA A 180 8.86 -7.73 0.94
C ALA A 180 7.90 -8.54 0.07
N TYR A 181 8.19 -9.83 -0.15
CA TYR A 181 7.26 -10.72 -0.84
C TYR A 181 5.97 -10.97 -0.04
N ILE A 182 6.04 -11.03 1.30
CA ILE A 182 4.85 -11.11 2.16
C ILE A 182 3.93 -9.91 1.91
N VAL A 183 4.48 -8.68 1.96
CA VAL A 183 3.71 -7.44 1.70
C VAL A 183 3.16 -7.41 0.28
N MET A 184 3.93 -7.88 -0.72
CA MET A 184 3.50 -7.97 -2.11
C MET A 184 2.28 -8.85 -2.29
N HIS A 185 2.30 -10.07 -1.75
CA HIS A 185 1.19 -11.02 -1.87
C HIS A 185 -0.05 -10.50 -1.15
N PHE A 186 0.10 -9.94 0.05
CA PHE A 186 -1.04 -9.33 0.73
C PHE A 186 -1.68 -8.20 -0.10
N THR A 187 -0.84 -7.35 -0.70
CA THR A 187 -1.29 -6.23 -1.54
C THR A 187 -2.00 -6.74 -2.79
N TRP A 188 -1.47 -7.78 -3.45
CA TRP A 188 -2.12 -8.45 -4.56
C TRP A 188 -3.52 -8.96 -4.20
N ALA A 189 -3.64 -9.66 -3.08
CA ALA A 189 -4.93 -10.21 -2.65
C ALA A 189 -5.94 -9.09 -2.34
N PHE A 190 -5.49 -8.00 -1.72
CA PHE A 190 -6.32 -6.81 -1.51
C PHE A 190 -6.77 -6.16 -2.82
N LEU A 191 -5.88 -6.05 -3.81
CA LEU A 191 -6.20 -5.46 -5.11
C LEU A 191 -7.17 -6.33 -5.91
N LEU A 192 -7.03 -7.66 -5.87
CA LEU A 192 -7.96 -8.60 -6.50
C LEU A 192 -9.37 -8.49 -5.93
N LEU A 193 -9.47 -8.47 -4.60
CA LEU A 193 -10.74 -8.26 -3.89
C LEU A 193 -11.38 -6.91 -4.25
N LYS A 194 -10.58 -5.85 -4.25
CA LYS A 194 -11.04 -4.50 -4.59
C LYS A 194 -11.51 -4.44 -6.05
N SER A 195 -10.79 -5.10 -6.97
CA SER A 195 -11.16 -5.17 -8.38
C SER A 195 -12.50 -5.89 -8.57
N ALA A 196 -12.75 -6.99 -7.84
CA ALA A 196 -14.04 -7.69 -7.84
C ALA A 196 -15.18 -6.81 -7.29
N THR A 197 -14.92 -6.07 -6.21
CA THR A 197 -15.89 -5.15 -5.60
C THR A 197 -16.25 -4.00 -6.56
N ASP A 198 -15.26 -3.50 -7.31
CA ASP A 198 -15.41 -2.39 -8.23
C ASP A 198 -15.94 -2.80 -9.63
N ALA A 199 -16.00 -4.10 -9.94
CA ALA A 199 -16.43 -4.61 -11.24
C ALA A 199 -17.84 -4.15 -11.68
N PRO A 200 -18.89 -4.19 -10.83
CA PRO A 200 -20.22 -3.68 -11.21
C PRO A 200 -20.23 -2.18 -11.50
N PHE A 201 -19.30 -1.41 -10.91
CA PHE A 201 -19.15 0.01 -11.17
C PHE A 201 -18.40 0.25 -12.50
N ALA A 202 -17.27 -0.43 -12.71
CA ALA A 202 -16.48 -0.32 -13.93
C ALA A 202 -17.30 -0.69 -15.19
N ARG A 203 -18.18 -1.70 -15.07
CA ARG A 203 -19.11 -2.09 -16.14
C ARG A 203 -20.12 -0.99 -16.47
N ARG A 204 -20.65 -0.27 -15.46
CA ARG A 204 -21.61 0.84 -15.65
C ARG A 204 -20.95 2.08 -16.28
N MET A 205 -19.67 2.30 -16.02
CA MET A 205 -18.90 3.42 -16.59
C MET A 205 -18.38 3.15 -18.00
N GLY A 206 -18.68 1.99 -18.60
CA GLY A 206 -18.16 1.62 -19.92
C GLY A 206 -16.63 1.47 -19.94
N GLN A 207 -16.01 1.22 -18.79
CA GLN A 207 -14.57 0.99 -18.65
C GLN A 207 -14.30 -0.46 -18.22
N PRO A 208 -14.70 -1.48 -19.01
CA PRO A 208 -14.43 -2.87 -18.66
C PRO A 208 -12.94 -3.19 -18.65
N ASP A 209 -12.14 -2.40 -19.38
CA ASP A 209 -10.71 -2.63 -19.58
C ASP A 209 -9.84 -2.30 -18.38
N THR A 210 -10.36 -1.53 -17.43
CA THR A 210 -9.61 -1.08 -16.25
C THR A 210 -9.78 -1.97 -15.04
N SER A 211 -10.77 -2.89 -15.04
CA SER A 211 -11.02 -3.83 -13.95
C SER A 211 -10.55 -5.23 -14.33
N LEU A 212 -9.52 -5.71 -13.63
CA LEU A 212 -9.04 -7.08 -13.73
C LEU A 212 -10.18 -8.10 -13.59
N ALA A 213 -11.10 -7.87 -12.65
CA ALA A 213 -12.19 -8.80 -12.38
C ALA A 213 -13.22 -8.91 -13.52
N LEU A 214 -13.41 -7.83 -14.29
CA LEU A 214 -14.26 -7.86 -15.48
C LEU A 214 -13.59 -8.60 -16.65
N ARG A 215 -12.27 -8.50 -16.79
CA ARG A 215 -11.53 -9.18 -17.87
C ARG A 215 -11.25 -10.65 -17.59
N LEU A 216 -10.87 -11.00 -16.36
CA LEU A 216 -10.63 -12.39 -15.95
C LEU A 216 -11.93 -13.14 -15.63
N GLY A 217 -12.98 -12.41 -15.26
CA GLY A 217 -14.19 -13.00 -14.69
C GLY A 217 -14.06 -13.31 -13.20
N PHE A 218 -15.21 -13.40 -12.53
CA PHE A 218 -15.30 -13.50 -11.08
C PHE A 218 -14.60 -14.76 -10.53
N LYS A 219 -14.83 -15.92 -11.16
CA LYS A 219 -14.25 -17.21 -10.74
C LYS A 219 -12.73 -17.19 -10.74
N LEU A 220 -12.10 -16.70 -11.81
CA LEU A 220 -10.63 -16.60 -11.90
C LEU A 220 -10.08 -15.57 -10.93
N THR A 221 -10.80 -14.48 -10.69
CA THR A 221 -10.41 -13.47 -9.68
C THR A 221 -10.43 -14.04 -8.26
N PHE A 222 -11.45 -14.83 -7.93
CA PHE A 222 -11.54 -15.53 -6.64
C PHE A 222 -10.43 -16.58 -6.48
N GLN A 223 -10.14 -17.35 -7.53
CA GLN A 223 -9.03 -18.31 -7.52
C GLN A 223 -7.68 -17.62 -7.36
N GLY A 224 -7.46 -16.50 -8.05
CA GLY A 224 -6.27 -15.67 -7.88
C GLY A 224 -6.15 -15.12 -6.46
N PHE A 225 -7.26 -14.66 -5.88
CA PHE A 225 -7.30 -14.17 -4.49
C PHE A 225 -6.89 -15.28 -3.52
N LEU A 226 -7.47 -16.47 -3.64
CA LEU A 226 -7.13 -17.63 -2.82
C LEU A 226 -5.67 -18.04 -2.97
N LEU A 227 -5.18 -18.18 -4.21
CA LEU A 227 -3.79 -18.55 -4.48
C LEU A 227 -2.82 -17.55 -3.82
N THR A 228 -3.10 -16.26 -3.98
CA THR A 228 -2.25 -15.20 -3.40
C THR A 228 -2.27 -15.25 -1.88
N MET A 229 -3.43 -15.51 -1.26
CA MET A 229 -3.54 -15.65 0.19
C MET A 229 -2.83 -16.91 0.69
N VAL A 230 -2.94 -18.04 -0.01
CA VAL A 230 -2.21 -19.27 0.34
C VAL A 230 -0.70 -19.02 0.28
N LEU A 231 -0.22 -18.36 -0.78
CA LEU A 231 1.20 -17.97 -0.89
C LEU A 231 1.61 -17.02 0.23
N PHE A 232 0.79 -16.03 0.57
CA PHE A 232 1.05 -15.12 1.69
C PHE A 232 1.21 -15.86 3.02
N TYR A 233 0.25 -16.72 3.39
CA TYR A 233 0.33 -17.50 4.63
C TYR A 233 1.47 -18.54 4.59
N GLY A 234 1.72 -19.14 3.42
CA GLY A 234 2.83 -20.07 3.21
C GLY A 234 4.19 -19.41 3.42
N ILE A 235 4.43 -18.24 2.83
CA ILE A 235 5.68 -17.50 3.01
C ILE A 235 5.84 -17.03 4.46
N ILE A 236 4.77 -16.56 5.12
CA ILE A 236 4.87 -16.21 6.55
C ILE A 236 5.21 -17.43 7.40
N SER A 237 4.62 -18.60 7.11
CA SER A 237 4.91 -19.84 7.84
C SER A 237 6.37 -20.26 7.67
N VAL A 238 6.89 -20.26 6.43
CA VAL A 238 8.29 -20.57 6.13
C VAL A 238 9.23 -19.56 6.80
N THR A 239 8.90 -18.27 6.75
CA THR A 239 9.68 -17.20 7.38
C THR A 239 9.66 -17.32 8.91
N GLY A 240 8.50 -17.64 9.50
CA GLY A 240 8.35 -17.86 10.93
C GLY A 240 9.17 -19.06 11.43
N LEU A 241 9.19 -20.16 10.66
CA LEU A 241 10.03 -21.32 10.95
C LEU A 241 11.53 -21.01 10.79
N ALA A 242 11.92 -20.30 9.72
CA ALA A 242 13.33 -20.01 9.44
C ALA A 242 13.97 -19.05 10.45
N PHE A 243 13.21 -18.08 10.97
CA PHE A 243 13.73 -17.04 11.87
C PHE A 243 13.22 -17.15 13.32
N GLY A 244 12.45 -18.19 13.66
CA GLY A 244 11.96 -18.43 15.03
C GLY A 244 10.97 -17.38 15.54
N HIS A 245 10.28 -16.67 14.65
CA HIS A 245 9.33 -15.63 15.01
C HIS A 245 7.98 -16.21 15.48
N LEU A 246 7.25 -15.47 16.34
CA LEU A 246 5.89 -15.78 16.83
C LEU A 246 4.81 -15.83 15.72
N GLY A 247 5.18 -15.72 14.44
CA GLY A 247 4.28 -15.71 13.29
C GLY A 247 3.26 -16.85 13.31
N ASN A 248 3.61 -18.02 13.82
CA ASN A 248 2.72 -19.18 13.87
C ASN A 248 1.43 -18.94 14.69
N PHE A 249 1.50 -18.23 15.82
CA PHE A 249 0.33 -17.95 16.64
C PHE A 249 -0.59 -16.89 16.01
N PHE A 250 0.00 -15.86 15.39
CA PHE A 250 -0.76 -14.85 14.66
C PHE A 250 -1.45 -15.44 13.43
N LEU A 251 -0.78 -16.33 12.70
CA LEU A 251 -1.35 -17.04 11.56
C LEU A 251 -2.58 -17.85 11.96
N LEU A 252 -2.51 -18.62 13.05
CA LEU A 252 -3.63 -19.39 13.60
C LEU A 252 -4.80 -18.49 14.00
N ALA A 253 -4.54 -17.33 14.61
CA ALA A 253 -5.59 -16.38 15.01
C ALA A 253 -6.28 -15.70 13.82
N THR A 254 -5.56 -15.48 12.72
CA THR A 254 -6.10 -14.77 11.54
C THR A 254 -6.69 -15.68 10.48
N ILE A 255 -6.39 -16.98 10.49
CA ILE A 255 -6.89 -17.94 9.48
C ILE A 255 -8.41 -18.09 9.55
N VAL A 256 -9.01 -18.01 10.73
CA VAL A 256 -10.47 -18.06 10.91
C VAL A 256 -11.13 -16.87 10.21
N LYS A 257 -10.61 -15.66 10.43
CA LYS A 257 -11.10 -14.46 9.75
C LYS A 257 -10.89 -14.51 8.24
N LEU A 258 -9.79 -15.12 7.78
CA LEU A 258 -9.54 -15.30 6.36
C LEU A 258 -10.54 -16.27 5.72
N LYS A 259 -10.89 -17.35 6.42
CA LYS A 259 -11.92 -18.30 5.97
C LYS A 259 -13.25 -17.58 5.80
N ASP A 260 -13.67 -16.79 6.78
CA ASP A 260 -14.91 -16.00 6.70
C ASP A 260 -14.89 -15.03 5.50
N ILE A 261 -13.78 -14.30 5.30
CA ILE A 261 -13.59 -13.41 4.15
C ILE A 261 -13.66 -14.19 2.82
N SER A 262 -13.07 -15.38 2.76
CA SER A 262 -13.07 -16.23 1.57
C SER A 262 -14.47 -16.76 1.26
N GLU A 263 -15.24 -17.16 2.27
CA GLU A 263 -16.61 -17.61 2.10
C GLU A 263 -17.52 -16.46 1.64
N ASP A 264 -17.40 -15.28 2.24
CA ASP A 264 -18.14 -14.10 1.81
C ASP A 264 -17.75 -13.64 0.41
N PHE A 265 -16.47 -13.76 0.02
CA PHE A 265 -16.04 -13.54 -1.36
C PHE A 265 -16.72 -14.56 -2.28
N ARG A 266 -16.67 -15.86 -1.96
CA ARG A 266 -17.31 -16.92 -2.76
C ARG A 266 -18.80 -16.68 -2.95
N LEU A 267 -19.49 -16.15 -1.94
CA LEU A 267 -20.92 -15.83 -1.95
C LEU A 267 -21.24 -14.46 -2.56
N GLU A 268 -20.27 -13.78 -3.17
CA GLU A 268 -20.41 -12.45 -3.80
C GLU A 268 -20.87 -11.34 -2.83
N ARG A 269 -20.69 -11.53 -1.52
CA ARG A 269 -20.99 -10.54 -0.48
C ARG A 269 -19.82 -9.55 -0.34
N LEU A 270 -19.57 -8.76 -1.39
CA LEU A 270 -18.31 -8.01 -1.51
C LEU A 270 -18.26 -6.68 -0.76
N HIS A 271 -19.39 -6.12 -0.34
CA HIS A 271 -19.48 -4.72 0.12
C HIS A 271 -18.62 -4.42 1.36
N HIS A 272 -18.50 -5.36 2.28
CA HIS A 272 -17.80 -5.19 3.57
C HIS A 272 -16.39 -5.79 3.57
N LEU A 273 -16.01 -6.54 2.54
CA LEU A 273 -14.75 -7.30 2.51
C LEU A 273 -13.49 -6.42 2.46
N PRO A 274 -13.42 -5.31 1.69
CA PRO A 274 -12.23 -4.44 1.70
C PRO A 274 -11.93 -3.89 3.10
N ASP A 275 -12.96 -3.54 3.87
CA ASP A 275 -12.81 -3.02 5.23
C ASP A 275 -12.38 -4.12 6.21
N GLN A 276 -12.94 -5.32 6.09
CA GLN A 276 -12.50 -6.47 6.89
C GLN A 276 -11.04 -6.82 6.61
N LEU A 277 -10.64 -6.85 5.33
CA LEU A 277 -9.28 -7.15 4.93
C LEU A 277 -8.31 -6.03 5.33
N ALA A 278 -8.72 -4.76 5.29
CA ALA A 278 -7.92 -3.64 5.81
C ALA A 278 -7.70 -3.74 7.33
N LYS A 279 -8.73 -4.12 8.10
CA LYS A 279 -8.57 -4.39 9.54
C LYS A 279 -7.62 -5.56 9.79
N LEU A 280 -7.70 -6.60 8.97
CA LEU A 280 -6.77 -7.73 9.03
C LEU A 280 -5.33 -7.28 8.74
N ALA A 281 -5.14 -6.40 7.75
CA ALA A 281 -3.84 -5.82 7.41
C ALA A 281 -3.21 -5.06 8.59
N VAL A 282 -4.01 -4.29 9.32
CA VAL A 282 -3.57 -3.56 10.52
C VAL A 282 -3.13 -4.51 11.61
N VAL A 283 -3.92 -5.55 11.89
CA VAL A 283 -3.60 -6.55 12.92
C VAL A 283 -2.36 -7.35 12.53
N LEU A 284 -2.27 -7.82 11.29
CA LEU A 284 -1.11 -8.57 10.78
C LEU A 284 0.14 -7.70 10.72
N GLY A 285 0.02 -6.46 10.23
CA GLY A 285 1.13 -5.52 10.14
C GLY A 285 1.73 -5.21 11.51
N ALA A 286 0.89 -4.86 12.48
CA ALA A 286 1.32 -4.62 13.85
C ALA A 286 1.87 -5.90 14.51
N GLY A 287 1.19 -7.04 14.33
CA GLY A 287 1.63 -8.33 14.88
C GLY A 287 2.98 -8.78 14.35
N LEU A 288 3.24 -8.62 13.05
CA LEU A 288 4.53 -8.93 12.42
C LEU A 288 5.63 -7.99 12.94
N ILE A 289 5.39 -6.69 13.05
CA ILE A 289 6.37 -5.74 13.61
C ILE A 289 6.75 -6.13 15.04
N ILE A 290 5.75 -6.37 15.91
CA ILE A 290 5.99 -6.81 17.29
C ILE A 290 6.75 -8.13 17.29
N SER A 291 6.34 -9.10 16.46
CA SER A 291 6.98 -10.40 16.37
C SER A 291 8.43 -10.34 15.88
N ILE A 292 8.78 -9.40 15.00
CA ILE A 292 10.16 -9.19 14.55
C ILE A 292 11.01 -8.60 15.70
N LEU A 293 10.44 -7.64 16.43
CA LEU A 293 11.12 -6.99 17.55
C LEU A 293 11.32 -7.97 18.73
N THR A 294 10.33 -8.81 19.04
CA THR A 294 10.38 -9.76 20.16
C THR A 294 11.07 -11.08 19.78
N GLY A 295 10.85 -11.57 18.57
CA GLY A 295 11.43 -12.82 18.08
C GLY A 295 12.83 -12.61 17.52
N LEU A 296 13.82 -12.39 18.37
CA LEU A 296 15.03 -13.23 18.42
C LEU A 296 15.69 -12.92 19.77
N ALA A 297 15.66 -13.89 20.67
CA ALA A 297 16.73 -14.08 21.64
C ALA A 297 17.73 -15.06 21.02
#